data_AF-A0A968BW93-F1
#
_entry.id   AF-A0A968BW93-F1
#
_cell.length_a   1.000
_cell.length_b   1.000
_cell.length_c   1.000
_cell.angle_alpha   90.00
_cell.angle_beta   90.00
_cell.angle_gamma   90.00
#
_symmetry.space_group_name_H-M   'P 1'
#
loop_
_entity.id
_entity.type
_entity.pdbx_description
1 polymer ?
#
loop_
_entity_poly.entity_id
_entity_poly.type
_entity_poly.pdbx_seq_one_letter_code
_entity_poly.pdbx_strand_id
1 'polypeptide(L)' 'MLTAYHDDQQVFHAIRVGASAYFPKDVSPRRLIEAIRLVHQGSYVVEDRVLEKPQVGEWLLAQFEEVDGAETDSLGALL' A
#
# COMPACT_ATOMS: atom_id res chain seq x y z
N MET A 1 5.46 0.20 7.67
CA MET A 1 6.75 0.39 7.00
C MET A 1 6.99 1.87 6.80
N LEU A 2 8.21 2.37 7.04
CA LEU A 2 8.58 3.76 6.81
C LEU A 2 9.73 3.80 5.80
N THR A 3 9.58 4.51 4.69
CA THR A 3 10.54 4.45 3.58
C THR A 3 10.72 5.79 2.89
N ALA A 4 11.84 5.97 2.18
CA ALA A 4 12.05 7.15 1.34
C ALA A 4 11.36 7.02 -0.04
N TYR A 5 10.87 5.83 -0.38
CA TYR A 5 10.23 5.52 -1.64
C TYR A 5 8.70 5.72 -1.55
N HIS A 6 8.08 6.17 -2.62
CA HIS A 6 6.65 6.53 -2.66
C HIS A 6 5.95 5.93 -3.90
N ASP A 7 6.47 4.81 -4.40
CA ASP A 7 5.91 4.17 -5.58
C ASP A 7 4.83 3.16 -5.18
N ASP A 8 3.72 3.17 -5.92
CA ASP A 8 2.54 2.35 -5.69
C ASP A 8 2.86 0.86 -5.67
N GLN A 9 3.84 0.42 -6.48
CA GLN A 9 4.28 -0.98 -6.47
C GLN A 9 4.89 -1.41 -5.13
N GLN A 10 5.63 -0.50 -4.45
CA GLN A 10 6.17 -0.81 -3.13
C GLN A 10 5.09 -0.82 -2.06
N VAL A 11 4.11 0.07 -2.18
CA VAL A 11 2.94 0.09 -1.29
C VAL A 11 2.21 -1.25 -1.40
N PHE A 12 1.87 -1.67 -2.62
CA PHE A 12 1.24 -2.96 -2.88
C PHE A 12 2.04 -4.13 -2.32
N HIS A 13 3.35 -4.20 -2.62
CA HIS A 13 4.19 -5.28 -2.11
C HIS A 13 4.20 -5.33 -0.58
N ALA A 14 4.33 -4.18 0.08
CA ALA A 14 4.39 -4.10 1.53
C ALA A 14 3.09 -4.63 2.18
N ILE A 15 1.94 -4.20 1.68
CA ILE A 15 0.65 -4.65 2.20
C ILE A 15 0.42 -6.13 1.89
N ARG A 16 0.80 -6.60 0.68
CA ARG A 16 0.71 -8.00 0.28
C ARG A 16 1.49 -8.94 1.21
N VAL A 17 2.66 -8.53 1.70
CA VAL A 17 3.46 -9.32 2.66
C VAL A 17 3.00 -9.15 4.12
N GLY A 18 1.88 -8.45 4.35
CA GLY A 18 1.23 -8.34 5.66
C GLY A 18 1.57 -7.06 6.43
N ALA A 19 2.17 -6.04 5.81
CA ALA A 19 2.33 -4.75 6.49
C ALA A 19 0.96 -4.13 6.77
N SER A 20 0.73 -3.72 8.02
CA SER A 20 -0.52 -3.04 8.41
C SER A 20 -0.52 -1.55 8.10
N ALA A 21 0.65 -0.97 7.75
CA ALA A 21 0.71 0.41 7.31
C ALA A 21 1.93 0.68 6.41
N TYR A 22 1.80 1.66 5.53
CA TYR A 22 2.87 2.19 4.68
C TYR A 22 2.88 3.72 4.74
N PHE A 23 4.05 4.30 5.01
CA PHE A 23 4.26 5.75 5.00
C PHE A 23 5.62 6.13 4.45
N PRO A 24 5.70 7.33 3.86
CA PRO A 24 6.98 7.95 3.60
C PRO A 24 7.65 8.48 4.87
N LYS A 25 8.98 8.64 4.83
CA LYS A 25 9.82 9.06 5.97
C LYS A 25 9.56 10.50 6.44
N ASP A 26 8.93 11.33 5.62
CA ASP A 26 8.58 12.71 5.94
C ASP A 26 7.17 12.84 6.57
N VAL A 27 6.49 11.73 6.83
CA VAL A 27 5.21 11.72 7.55
C VAL A 27 5.33 12.51 8.86
N SER A 28 4.36 13.37 9.12
CA SER A 28 4.36 14.14 10.37
C SER A 28 4.29 13.21 11.60
N PRO A 29 4.99 13.52 12.71
CA PRO A 29 4.93 12.71 13.92
C PRO A 29 3.50 12.49 14.44
N ARG A 30 2.64 13.51 14.32
CA ARG A 30 1.24 13.44 14.73
C ARG A 30 0.47 12.40 13.91
N ARG A 31 0.65 12.40 12.58
CA ARG A 31 -0.01 11.44 11.69
C ARG A 31 0.50 10.02 11.93
N LEU A 32 1.80 9.86 12.18
CA LEU A 32 2.36 8.55 12.50
C LEU A 32 1.78 7.96 13.79
N ILE A 33 1.64 8.77 14.85
CA ILE A 33 1.02 8.34 16.11
C ILE A 33 -0.43 7.92 15.90
N GLU A 34 -1.18 8.70 15.12
CA GLU A 34 -2.56 8.35 14.78
C GLU A 34 -2.62 7.02 14.02
N ALA A 35 -1.76 6.84 13.03
CA ALA A 35 -1.70 5.60 12.25
C ALA A 35 -1.39 4.38 13.13
N ILE A 36 -0.46 4.49 14.09
CA ILE A 36 -0.17 3.41 15.04
C ILE A 36 -1.43 3.02 15.83
N ARG A 37 -2.23 4.00 16.26
CA ARG A 37 -3.48 3.73 17.01
C ARG A 37 -4.55 3.07 16.15
N LEU A 38 -4.67 3.48 14.89
CA LEU A 38 -5.58 2.87 13.92
C LEU A 38 -5.18 1.42 13.61
N VAL A 39 -3.90 1.18 13.38
CA VAL A 39 -3.35 -0.18 13.19
C VAL A 39 -3.61 -1.07 14.40
N HIS A 40 -3.40 -0.54 15.60
CA HIS A 40 -3.73 -1.26 16.83
C HIS A 40 -5.22 -1.61 16.96
N GLN A 41 -6.12 -0.86 16.31
CA GLN A 41 -7.56 -1.13 16.28
C GLN A 41 -7.96 -2.12 15.18
N GLY A 42 -7.03 -2.56 14.34
CA GLY A 42 -7.26 -3.55 13.29
C GLY A 42 -7.38 -2.96 11.87
N SER A 43 -7.32 -1.64 11.74
CA SER A 43 -7.32 -0.97 10.44
C SER A 43 -5.94 -1.03 9.79
N TYR A 44 -5.90 -0.89 8.48
CA TYR A 44 -4.70 -0.68 7.70
C TYR A 44 -4.59 0.79 7.33
N VAL A 45 -3.38 1.33 7.35
CA VAL A 45 -3.15 2.75 7.01
C VAL A 45 -2.14 2.85 5.88
N VAL A 46 -2.63 3.20 4.70
CA VAL A 46 -1.84 3.29 3.48
C VAL A 46 -1.84 4.73 3.03
N GLU A 47 -0.74 5.44 3.29
CA GLU A 47 -0.64 6.88 3.05
C GLU A 47 -1.79 7.64 3.76
N ASP A 48 -2.68 8.27 2.99
CA ASP A 48 -3.84 9.01 3.49
C ASP A 48 -5.11 8.16 3.59
N ARG A 49 -5.05 6.87 3.22
CA ARG A 49 -6.18 5.94 3.27
C ARG A 49 -6.16 5.12 4.55
N VAL A 50 -7.35 4.96 5.14
CA VAL A 50 -7.60 4.00 6.23
C VAL A 50 -8.54 2.95 5.68
N LEU A 51 -8.12 1.68 5.76
CA LEU A 51 -8.84 0.54 5.21
C LEU A 51 -9.12 -0.47 6.30
N GLU A 52 -10.36 -0.93 6.41
CA GLU A 52 -10.67 -2.10 7.21
C GLU A 52 -10.22 -3.37 6.50
N LYS A 53 -10.03 -4.45 7.26
CA LYS A 53 -9.49 -5.72 6.75
C LYS A 53 -10.19 -6.25 5.47
N PRO A 54 -11.53 -6.19 5.31
CA PRO A 54 -12.18 -6.59 4.06
C PRO A 54 -11.78 -5.70 2.87
N GLN A 55 -11.70 -4.39 3.09
CA GLN A 55 -11.37 -3.40 2.06
C GLN A 55 -9.92 -3.56 1.57
N VAL A 56 -9.01 -4.01 2.45
CA VAL A 56 -7.63 -4.33 2.05
C VAL A 56 -7.60 -5.50 1.06
N GLY A 57 -8.44 -6.52 1.27
CA GLY A 57 -8.53 -7.65 0.35
C GLY A 57 -9.01 -7.21 -1.04
N GLU A 58 -10.09 -6.43 -1.09
CA GLU A 58 -10.61 -5.86 -2.33
C GLU A 58 -9.58 -4.98 -3.04
N TRP A 59 -8.89 -4.12 -2.28
CA TRP A 59 -7.85 -3.25 -2.81
C TRP A 59 -6.67 -4.06 -3.37
N LEU A 60 -6.21 -5.10 -2.67
CA LEU A 60 -5.13 -5.96 -3.16
C LEU A 60 -5.51 -6.63 -4.48
N LEU A 61 -6.74 -7.16 -4.59
CA LEU A 61 -7.21 -7.81 -5.81
C LEU A 61 -7.24 -6.84 -7.00
N ALA A 62 -7.74 -5.62 -6.80
CA ALA A 62 -7.77 -4.60 -7.85
C ALA A 62 -6.35 -4.21 -8.33
N GLN A 63 -5.39 -4.12 -7.40
CA GLN A 63 -4.00 -3.78 -7.74
C GLN A 63 -3.26 -4.93 -8.43
N PHE A 64 -3.62 -6.19 -8.20
CA PHE A 64 -3.06 -7.33 -8.93
C PHE A 64 -3.36 -7.24 -10.44
N GLU A 65 -4.61 -6.92 -10.80
CA GLU A 65 -5.03 -6.80 -12.21
C GLU A 65 -4.28 -5.66 -12.93
N GLU A 66 -3.98 -4.57 -12.21
CA GLU A 66 -3.25 -3.40 -12.72
C GLU A 66 -1.76 -3.70 -12.96
N VAL A 67 -1.14 -4.48 -12.06
CA VAL A 67 0.27 -4.90 -12.18
C VAL A 67 0.47 -5.91 -13.32
N ASP A 68 -0.40 -6.92 -13.43
CA ASP A 68 -0.32 -7.93 -14.49
C ASP A 68 -0.57 -7.32 -15.89
N GLY A 69 -1.49 -6.35 -15.97
CA GLY A 69 -1.75 -5.59 -17.20
C GLY A 69 -0.53 -4.77 -17.65
N ALA A 70 0.14 -4.10 -16.71
CA ALA A 70 1.33 -3.29 -17.00
C ALA A 70 2.54 -4.13 -17.45
N GLU A 71 2.75 -5.33 -16.89
CA GLU A 71 3.80 -6.25 -17.35
C GLU A 71 3.53 -6.75 -18.78
N THR A 72 2.26 -7.01 -19.11
CA THR A 72 1.85 -7.50 -20.44
C THR A 72 2.03 -6.43 -21.51
N ASP A 73 1.67 -5.17 -21.23
CA ASP A 73 1.88 -4.05 -22.15
C ASP A 73 3.36 -3.73 -22.38
N SER A 74 4.20 -3.84 -21.34
CA SER A 74 5.65 -3.63 -21.48
C SER A 74 6.33 -4.70 -22.34
N LEU A 75 5.86 -5.95 -22.29
CA LEU A 75 6.35 -7.03 -23.17
C LEU A 75 5.85 -6.85 -24.61
N GLY A 76 4.61 -6.36 -24.79
CA GLY A 76 4.05 -6.04 -26.10
C GLY A 76 4.75 -4.88 -26.81
N ALA A 77 5.31 -3.91 -26.06
CA ALA A 77 6.03 -2.76 -26.63
C ALA A 77 7.48 -3.09 -27.10
N LEU A 78 8.00 -4.26 -26.72
CA LEU A 78 9.36 -4.72 -27.05
C LEU A 78 9.42 -5.70 -28.23
N LEU A 79 8.27 -6.03 -28.85
CA LEU A 79 8.13 -6.90 -30.03
C LEU A 79 7.59 -6.11 -31.23
#